data_AF-A0A1G0A7E6-F1
#
_entry.id   AF-A0A1G0A7E6-F1
#
_cell.length_a   1.000
_cell.length_b   1.000
_cell.length_c   1.000
_cell.angle_alpha   90.00
_cell.angle_beta   90.00
_cell.angle_gamma   90.00
#
_symmetry.space_group_name_H-M   'P 1'
#
loop_
_entity.id
_entity.type
_entity.pdbx_description
1 polymer ?
#
loop_
_entity_poly.entity_id
_entity_poly.type
_entity_poly.pdbx_seq_one_letter_code
_entity_poly.pdbx_strand_id
1 'polypeptide(L)'
;MDRRILQSLVRSVLLFLLSIVLVAGFYFHSAFYSVGLYPLLLIGGFVTFLVILGARLILLGELPRGRPSGELTFGLEEGDRVQRQIVSLVVLPVEGRDVPVVGQAVRGRYETGIEFGRLLVVDVGRKFLSEITEEEAKRAGYRTVEELRAAGAVRFRWRPDDVVAVLGIRPLGVRA
;
A
#
# COMPACT_ATOMS: atom_id res chain seq x y z
N MET A 1 -12.82 9.91 -5.60
CA MET A 1 -13.45 8.65 -6.03
C MET A 1 -12.75 7.52 -5.28
N ASP A 2 -13.47 6.78 -4.45
CA ASP A 2 -12.87 5.84 -3.50
C ASP A 2 -12.02 4.76 -4.16
N ARG A 3 -10.81 4.51 -3.64
CA ARG A 3 -9.93 3.45 -4.15
C ARG A 3 -10.54 2.05 -4.04
N ARG A 4 -11.48 1.85 -3.10
CA ARG A 4 -12.29 0.62 -3.03
C ARG A 4 -13.20 0.48 -4.26
N ILE A 5 -13.80 1.58 -4.71
CA ILE A 5 -14.58 1.64 -5.94
C ILE A 5 -13.66 1.41 -7.14
N LEU A 6 -12.48 2.02 -7.19
CA LEU A 6 -11.53 1.82 -8.30
C LEU A 6 -11.04 0.36 -8.37
N GLN A 7 -10.67 -0.26 -7.25
CA GLN A 7 -10.29 -1.68 -7.20
C GLN A 7 -11.46 -2.59 -7.55
N SER A 8 -12.65 -2.31 -7.02
CA SER A 8 -13.88 -2.99 -7.40
C SER A 8 -14.14 -2.85 -8.90
N LEU A 9 -13.94 -1.67 -9.47
CA LEU A 9 -14.17 -1.37 -10.88
C LEU A 9 -13.17 -2.12 -11.75
N VAL A 10 -11.87 -2.06 -11.43
CA VAL A 10 -10.82 -2.80 -12.15
C VAL A 10 -11.08 -4.30 -12.08
N ARG A 11 -11.43 -4.83 -10.90
CA ARG A 11 -11.79 -6.24 -10.73
C ARG A 11 -13.02 -6.61 -11.55
N SER A 12 -14.08 -5.81 -11.51
CA SER A 12 -15.31 -6.05 -12.27
C SER A 12 -15.09 -5.96 -13.77
N VAL A 13 -14.31 -4.98 -14.24
CA VAL A 13 -13.95 -4.84 -15.67
C VAL A 13 -13.10 -6.02 -16.13
N LEU A 14 -12.15 -6.48 -15.32
CA LEU A 14 -11.31 -7.62 -15.67
C LEU A 14 -12.11 -8.93 -15.71
N LEU A 15 -13.01 -9.13 -14.74
CA LEU A 15 -13.96 -10.27 -14.74
C LEU A 15 -14.94 -10.19 -15.92
N PHE A 16 -15.37 -8.99 -16.28
CA PHE A 16 -16.25 -8.77 -17.43
C PHE A 16 -15.53 -9.07 -18.75
N LEU A 17 -14.29 -8.61 -18.93
CA LEU A 17 -13.47 -8.95 -20.09
C LEU A 17 -13.20 -10.45 -20.16
N LEU A 18 -12.90 -11.09 -19.02
CA LEU A 18 -12.75 -12.53 -18.93
C LEU A 18 -14.03 -13.25 -19.34
N SER A 19 -15.20 -12.76 -18.91
CA SER A 19 -16.50 -13.28 -19.29
C SER A 19 -16.78 -13.12 -20.80
N ILE A 20 -16.48 -11.97 -21.40
CA ILE A 20 -16.59 -11.76 -22.85
C ILE A 20 -15.71 -12.75 -23.60
N VAL A 21 -14.46 -12.94 -23.17
CA VAL A 21 -13.52 -13.89 -23.78
C VAL A 21 -14.06 -15.33 -23.70
N LEU A 22 -14.62 -15.72 -22.55
CA LEU A 22 -15.25 -17.03 -22.38
C LEU A 22 -16.47 -17.19 -23.30
N VAL A 23 -17.37 -16.21 -23.35
CA VAL A 23 -18.57 -16.25 -24.18
C VAL A 23 -18.22 -16.29 -25.66
N ALA A 24 -17.27 -15.46 -26.11
CA ALA A 24 -16.77 -15.49 -27.48
C ALA A 24 -16.07 -16.82 -27.80
N GLY A 25 -15.29 -17.35 -26.85
CA GLY A 25 -14.66 -18.66 -26.91
C GLY A 25 -15.67 -19.79 -27.17
N PHE A 26 -16.77 -19.80 -26.42
CA PHE A 26 -17.86 -20.76 -26.57
C PHE A 26 -18.69 -20.54 -27.84
N TYR A 27 -18.97 -19.28 -28.20
CA TYR A 27 -19.75 -18.95 -29.40
C TYR A 27 -19.05 -19.39 -30.68
N PHE A 28 -17.72 -19.24 -30.74
CA PHE A 28 -16.90 -19.66 -31.87
C PHE A 28 -16.25 -21.04 -31.66
N HIS A 29 -16.70 -21.85 -30.71
CA HIS A 29 -16.06 -23.15 -30.41
C HIS A 29 -16.05 -24.12 -31.59
N SER A 30 -17.08 -24.09 -32.45
CA SER A 30 -17.13 -24.89 -33.67
C SER A 30 -16.09 -24.42 -34.71
N ALA A 31 -15.86 -23.11 -34.80
CA ALA A 31 -14.81 -22.52 -35.63
C ALA A 31 -13.42 -22.88 -35.10
N PHE A 32 -13.20 -22.94 -33.77
CA PHE A 32 -11.92 -23.33 -33.19
C PHE A 32 -11.44 -24.73 -33.59
N TYR A 33 -12.35 -25.69 -33.75
CA TYR A 33 -12.00 -27.03 -34.24
C TYR A 33 -11.59 -27.06 -35.73
N SER A 34 -12.06 -26.08 -36.51
CA SER A 34 -11.73 -25.96 -37.94
C SER A 34 -10.48 -25.14 -38.23
N VAL A 35 -10.05 -24.30 -37.27
CA VAL A 35 -9.02 -23.26 -37.45
C VAL A 35 -7.60 -23.80 -37.22
N GLY A 36 -7.46 -25.05 -36.75
CA GLY A 36 -6.18 -25.75 -36.61
C GLY A 36 -5.45 -25.44 -35.30
N LEU A 37 -4.46 -26.28 -34.96
CA LEU A 37 -3.78 -26.24 -33.65
C LEU A 37 -3.08 -24.90 -33.36
N TYR A 38 -2.49 -24.28 -34.37
CA TYR A 38 -1.67 -23.08 -34.23
C TYR A 38 -2.43 -21.85 -33.70
N PRO A 39 -3.53 -21.40 -34.32
CA PRO A 39 -4.35 -20.31 -33.79
C PRO A 39 -5.02 -20.64 -32.45
N LEU A 40 -5.33 -21.91 -32.19
CA LEU A 40 -5.83 -22.34 -30.88
C LEU A 40 -4.77 -22.12 -29.78
N LEU A 41 -3.52 -22.49 -30.05
CA LEU A 41 -2.38 -22.26 -29.18
C LEU A 41 -2.10 -20.77 -28.99
N LEU A 42 -2.24 -19.97 -30.04
CA LEU A 42 -1.98 -18.54 -30.01
C LEU A 42 -3.01 -17.81 -29.14
N ILE A 43 -4.29 -18.13 -29.30
CA ILE A 43 -5.38 -17.53 -28.50
C ILE A 43 -5.36 -18.06 -27.07
N GLY A 44 -5.28 -19.38 -26.88
CA GLY A 44 -5.20 -20.00 -25.55
C GLY A 44 -3.97 -19.57 -24.77
N GLY A 45 -2.82 -19.48 -25.43
CA GLY A 45 -1.57 -18.97 -24.88
C GLY A 45 -1.67 -17.49 -24.48
N PHE A 46 -2.29 -16.66 -25.33
CA PHE A 46 -2.51 -15.25 -25.02
C PHE A 46 -3.44 -15.04 -23.82
N VAL A 47 -4.55 -15.77 -23.74
CA VAL A 47 -5.47 -15.73 -22.59
C VAL A 47 -4.75 -16.17 -21.32
N THR A 48 -4.01 -17.28 -21.39
CA THR A 48 -3.24 -17.79 -20.25
C THR A 48 -2.18 -16.79 -19.80
N PHE A 49 -1.49 -16.15 -20.75
CA PHE A 49 -0.53 -15.07 -20.47
C PHE A 49 -1.20 -13.89 -19.76
N LEU A 50 -2.38 -13.45 -20.19
CA LEU A 50 -3.11 -12.36 -19.51
C LEU A 50 -3.54 -12.75 -18.10
N VAL A 51 -3.98 -13.99 -17.89
CA VAL A 51 -4.35 -14.50 -16.55
C VAL A 51 -3.12 -14.53 -15.64
N ILE A 52 -2.00 -15.07 -16.12
CA ILE A 52 -0.75 -15.11 -15.36
C ILE A 52 -0.25 -13.70 -15.09
N LEU A 53 -0.28 -12.80 -16.07
CA LEU A 53 0.13 -11.41 -15.91
C LEU A 53 -0.76 -10.68 -14.90
N GLY A 54 -2.08 -10.86 -14.97
CA GLY A 54 -3.04 -10.29 -14.01
C GLY A 54 -2.82 -10.82 -12.59
N ALA A 55 -2.68 -12.14 -12.44
CA ALA A 55 -2.38 -12.77 -11.16
C ALA A 55 -1.02 -12.29 -10.61
N ARG A 56 0.00 -12.18 -11.47
CA ARG A 56 1.33 -11.67 -11.13
C ARG A 56 1.26 -10.23 -10.63
N LEU A 57 0.53 -9.34 -11.31
CA LEU A 57 0.33 -7.95 -10.89
C LEU A 57 -0.40 -7.82 -9.54
N ILE A 58 -1.35 -8.72 -9.26
CA ILE A 58 -2.07 -8.77 -7.99
C ILE A 58 -1.14 -9.29 -6.87
N LEU A 59 -0.44 -10.40 -7.12
CA LEU A 59 0.42 -11.09 -6.13
C LEU A 59 1.67 -10.29 -5.78
N LEU A 60 2.35 -9.68 -6.75
CA LEU A 60 3.50 -8.81 -6.49
C LEU A 60 3.09 -7.47 -5.86
N GLY A 61 1.79 -7.14 -5.84
CA GLY A 61 1.33 -5.82 -5.43
C GLY A 61 1.86 -4.69 -6.33
N GLU A 62 2.44 -5.04 -7.48
CA GLU A 62 3.00 -4.15 -8.51
C GLU A 62 1.91 -3.53 -9.39
N LEU A 63 0.68 -3.40 -8.88
CA LEU A 63 -0.19 -2.36 -9.39
C LEU A 63 0.65 -1.06 -9.41
N PRO A 64 0.61 -0.26 -10.48
CA PRO A 64 1.24 1.04 -10.53
C PRO A 64 0.54 1.93 -9.49
N ARG A 65 0.91 1.71 -8.23
CA ARG A 65 0.46 2.42 -7.05
C ARG A 65 0.96 3.83 -7.31
N GLY A 66 0.00 4.72 -7.54
CA GLY A 66 0.20 6.00 -8.21
C GLY A 66 1.38 6.81 -7.67
N ARG A 67 1.76 7.83 -8.44
CA ARG A 67 2.83 8.78 -8.09
C ARG A 67 2.74 9.15 -6.60
N PRO A 68 3.85 9.04 -5.83
CA PRO A 68 3.79 9.30 -4.41
C PRO A 68 3.28 10.71 -4.19
N SER A 69 2.21 10.80 -3.41
CA SER A 69 1.52 12.03 -3.06
C SER A 69 1.62 12.14 -1.56
N GLY A 70 2.15 13.24 -1.03
CA GLY A 70 2.44 13.40 0.39
C GLY A 70 3.81 12.87 0.83
N GLU A 71 4.25 13.38 1.98
CA GLU A 71 5.57 13.13 2.56
C GLU A 71 5.43 12.83 4.05
N LEU A 72 6.17 11.82 4.52
CA LEU A 72 6.32 11.50 5.93
C LEU A 72 7.77 11.77 6.31
N THR A 73 7.97 12.64 7.30
CA THR A 73 9.28 12.95 7.84
C THR A 73 9.59 12.07 9.04
N PHE A 74 10.82 11.58 9.13
CA PHE A 74 11.31 10.68 10.17
C PHE A 74 12.62 11.21 10.75
N GLY A 75 12.85 10.98 12.05
CA GLY A 75 14.19 11.12 12.62
C GLY A 75 15.17 10.13 11.98
N LEU A 76 16.48 10.35 12.13
CA LEU A 76 17.50 9.45 11.54
C LEU A 76 17.35 8.00 11.99
N GLU A 77 17.25 7.76 13.31
CA GLU A 77 17.09 6.41 13.87
C GLU A 77 15.72 5.79 13.56
N GLU A 78 14.68 6.60 13.44
CA GLU A 78 13.33 6.15 13.09
C GLU A 78 13.27 5.73 11.62
N GLY A 79 13.84 6.54 10.72
CA GLY A 79 13.90 6.26 9.29
C GLY A 79 14.74 5.03 8.95
N ASP A 80 15.88 4.81 9.63
CA ASP A 80 16.69 3.60 9.43
C ASP A 80 15.93 2.34 9.89
N ARG A 81 15.20 2.41 11.01
CA ARG A 81 14.34 1.29 11.47
C ARG A 81 13.19 1.00 10.51
N VAL A 82 12.58 2.02 9.92
CA VAL A 82 11.55 1.88 8.89
C VAL A 82 12.14 1.28 7.61
N GLN A 83 13.32 1.73 7.18
CA GLN A 83 14.01 1.24 6.00
C GLN A 83 14.41 -0.24 6.13
N ARG A 84 14.88 -0.64 7.32
CA ARG A 84 15.21 -2.04 7.66
C ARG A 84 13.99 -2.92 7.94
N GLN A 85 12.77 -2.39 7.77
CA GLN A 85 11.51 -3.11 8.01
C GLN A 85 11.33 -3.60 9.47
N ILE A 86 12.04 -2.99 10.42
CA ILE A 86 11.93 -3.32 11.85
C ILE A 86 10.64 -2.74 12.44
N VAL A 87 10.21 -1.60 11.90
CA VAL A 87 9.02 -0.85 12.33
C VAL A 87 7.94 -0.93 11.27
N SER A 88 6.71 -1.18 11.70
CA SER A 88 5.54 -1.34 10.81
C SER A 88 4.43 -0.30 11.07
N LEU A 89 4.61 0.55 12.08
CA LEU A 89 3.61 1.48 12.55
C LEU A 89 4.24 2.86 12.79
N VAL A 90 3.54 3.93 12.42
CA VAL A 90 3.98 5.32 12.62
C VAL A 90 2.87 6.08 13.32
N VAL A 91 3.22 6.87 14.33
CA VAL A 91 2.28 7.70 15.07
C VAL A 91 2.54 9.16 14.76
N LEU A 92 1.51 9.89 14.33
CA LEU A 92 1.60 11.29 13.93
C LEU A 92 0.47 12.11 14.57
N PRO A 93 0.69 13.38 14.92
CA PRO A 93 -0.39 14.26 15.30
C PRO A 93 -1.36 14.48 14.11
N VAL A 94 -2.66 14.51 14.38
CA VAL A 94 -3.68 14.83 13.35
C VAL A 94 -3.76 16.33 13.09
N GLU A 95 -3.54 17.16 14.11
CA GLU A 95 -3.60 18.62 13.96
C GLU A 95 -2.44 19.15 13.12
N GLY A 96 -2.76 19.98 12.13
CA GLY A 96 -1.79 20.69 11.30
C GLY A 96 -1.06 19.84 10.25
N ARG A 97 -1.47 18.59 10.01
CA ARG A 97 -0.89 17.72 8.96
C ARG A 97 -1.94 16.98 8.15
N ASP A 98 -1.65 16.83 6.86
CA ASP A 98 -2.39 15.93 5.99
C ASP A 98 -2.06 14.48 6.34
N VAL A 99 -3.00 13.80 6.99
CA VAL A 99 -2.88 12.38 7.31
C VAL A 99 -3.09 11.56 6.03
N PRO A 100 -2.10 10.74 5.61
CA PRO A 100 -2.23 9.89 4.43
C PRO A 100 -3.39 8.89 4.55
N VAL A 101 -4.02 8.55 3.42
CA VAL A 101 -5.10 7.55 3.39
C VAL A 101 -4.58 6.14 3.11
N VAL A 102 -5.34 5.13 3.52
CA VAL A 102 -5.02 3.72 3.22
C VAL A 102 -4.83 3.51 1.70
N GLY A 103 -3.77 2.78 1.34
CA GLY A 103 -3.34 2.50 -0.02
C GLY A 103 -2.53 3.61 -0.68
N GLN A 104 -2.22 4.70 0.02
CA GLN A 104 -1.40 5.80 -0.50
C GLN A 104 0.08 5.46 -0.42
N ALA A 105 0.79 5.70 -1.51
CA ALA A 105 2.25 5.72 -1.51
C ALA A 105 2.71 7.12 -1.10
N VAL A 106 3.51 7.21 -0.04
CA VAL A 106 4.10 8.44 0.49
C VAL A 106 5.62 8.36 0.41
N ARG A 107 6.28 9.51 0.33
CA ARG A 107 7.76 9.57 0.38
C ARG A 107 8.20 9.55 1.83
N GLY A 108 9.11 8.64 2.18
CA GLY A 108 9.82 8.67 3.45
C GLY A 108 11.02 9.58 3.33
N ARG A 109 11.04 10.68 4.09
CA ARG A 109 12.17 11.59 4.18
C ARG A 109 12.74 11.61 5.59
N TYR A 110 14.04 11.76 5.70
CA TYR A 110 14.67 12.17 6.95
C TYR A 110 14.36 13.65 7.23
N GLU A 111 14.43 14.07 8.49
CA GLU A 111 14.36 15.49 8.88
C GLU A 111 15.46 16.34 8.22
N THR A 112 16.57 15.72 7.79
CA THR A 112 17.62 16.35 6.98
C THR A 112 17.19 16.65 5.54
N GLY A 113 16.01 16.20 5.11
CA GLY A 113 15.44 16.44 3.77
C GLY A 113 15.72 15.34 2.75
N ILE A 114 16.61 14.39 3.06
CA ILE A 114 16.98 13.26 2.20
C ILE A 114 15.82 12.25 2.13
N GLU A 115 15.38 11.90 0.91
CA GLU A 115 14.41 10.83 0.68
C GLU A 115 15.11 9.47 0.77
N PHE A 116 14.62 8.58 1.64
CA PHE A 116 15.18 7.23 1.81
C PHE A 116 14.36 6.14 1.13
N GLY A 117 13.11 6.42 0.76
CA GLY A 117 12.29 5.45 0.07
C GLY A 117 10.82 5.81 -0.02
N ARG A 118 10.03 4.87 -0.54
CA ARG A 118 8.59 4.99 -0.67
C ARG A 118 7.91 4.06 0.31
N LEU A 119 6.89 4.56 0.99
CA LEU A 119 6.12 3.82 1.98
C LEU A 119 4.67 3.70 1.51
N LEU A 120 4.10 2.51 1.62
CA LEU A 120 2.68 2.27 1.42
C LEU A 120 1.97 2.32 2.76
N VAL A 121 0.95 3.16 2.87
CA VAL A 121 0.05 3.18 4.00
C VAL A 121 -0.90 1.99 3.86
N VAL A 122 -0.84 1.04 4.77
CA VAL A 122 -1.66 -0.19 4.74
C VAL A 122 -2.86 -0.11 5.68
N ASP A 123 -2.75 0.69 6.75
CA ASP A 123 -3.81 0.87 7.73
C ASP A 123 -3.74 2.28 8.31
N VAL A 124 -4.89 2.82 8.73
CA VAL A 124 -5.01 4.16 9.33
C VAL A 124 -6.06 4.12 10.42
N GLY A 125 -5.62 4.31 11.66
CA GLY A 125 -6.46 4.54 12.81
C GLY A 125 -6.33 5.97 13.33
N ARG A 126 -7.36 6.48 14.00
CA ARG A 126 -7.28 7.69 14.82
C ARG A 126 -7.67 7.34 16.24
N LYS A 127 -6.91 7.83 17.22
CA LYS A 127 -7.18 7.62 18.64
C LYS A 127 -6.57 8.74 19.46
N PHE A 128 -6.92 8.80 20.74
CA PHE A 128 -6.22 9.69 21.67
C PHE A 128 -4.81 9.16 21.98
N LEU A 129 -3.85 10.06 22.19
CA LEU A 129 -2.49 9.69 22.61
C LEU A 129 -2.49 8.89 23.93
N SER A 130 -3.46 9.15 24.80
CA SER A 130 -3.70 8.40 26.03
C SER A 130 -4.09 6.93 25.80
N GLU A 131 -4.72 6.61 24.67
CA GLU A 131 -5.23 5.27 24.31
C GLU A 131 -4.23 4.41 23.50
N ILE A 132 -3.01 4.91 23.26
CA ILE A 132 -1.97 4.09 22.62
C ILE A 132 -1.57 2.94 23.55
N THR A 133 -1.60 1.73 23.00
CA THR A 133 -1.19 0.51 23.72
C THR A 133 0.32 0.31 23.65
N GLU A 134 0.89 -0.43 24.61
CA GLU A 134 2.31 -0.82 24.57
C GLU A 134 2.68 -1.57 23.29
N GLU A 135 1.79 -2.43 22.80
CA GLU A 135 2.01 -3.19 21.57
C GLU A 135 2.08 -2.29 20.33
N GLU A 136 1.38 -1.16 20.33
CA GLU A 136 1.50 -0.17 19.25
C GLU A 136 2.78 0.65 19.36
N ALA A 137 3.21 1.00 20.58
CA ALA A 137 4.50 1.65 20.81
C ALA A 137 5.66 0.75 20.34
N LYS A 138 5.62 -0.55 20.67
CA LYS A 138 6.58 -1.56 20.19
C LYS A 138 6.59 -1.69 18.68
N ARG A 139 5.41 -1.74 18.05
CA ARG A 139 5.31 -1.78 16.58
C ARG A 139 5.78 -0.49 15.90
N ALA A 140 5.75 0.64 16.60
CA ALA A 140 6.37 1.91 16.20
C ALA A 140 7.88 1.98 16.51
N GLY A 141 8.44 0.94 17.13
CA GLY A 141 9.86 0.82 17.45
C GLY A 141 10.26 1.32 18.84
N TYR A 142 9.32 1.80 19.65
CA TYR A 142 9.59 2.27 21.01
C TYR A 142 9.48 1.12 22.01
N ARG A 143 10.26 1.16 23.09
CA ARG A 143 10.23 0.11 24.12
C ARG A 143 8.99 0.23 24.99
N THR A 144 8.56 1.46 25.27
CA THR A 144 7.38 1.76 26.10
C THR A 144 6.53 2.89 25.50
N VAL A 145 5.29 3.01 25.99
CA VAL A 145 4.40 4.12 25.59
C VAL A 145 4.93 5.46 26.09
N GLU A 146 5.58 5.48 27.25
CA GLU A 146 6.20 6.69 27.82
C GLU A 146 7.36 7.17 26.95
N GLU A 147 8.17 6.25 26.41
CA GLU A 147 9.26 6.61 25.49
C GLU A 147 8.71 7.21 24.21
N LEU A 148 7.65 6.61 23.65
CA LEU A 148 6.93 7.18 22.51
C LEU A 148 6.45 8.58 22.85
N ARG A 149 5.70 8.76 23.96
CA ARG A 149 5.20 10.05 24.48
C ARG A 149 6.30 11.08 24.70
N ALA A 150 7.44 10.70 25.25
CA ALA A 150 8.57 11.61 25.44
C ALA A 150 9.15 12.08 24.10
N ALA A 151 9.34 11.16 23.15
CA ALA A 151 9.88 11.49 21.82
C ALA A 151 8.95 12.44 21.05
N GLY A 152 7.64 12.19 21.05
CA GLY A 152 6.71 13.10 20.39
C GLY A 152 6.47 14.41 21.15
N ALA A 153 6.75 14.48 22.46
CA ALA A 153 6.66 15.74 23.19
C ALA A 153 7.79 16.70 22.76
N VAL A 154 8.98 16.16 22.51
CA VAL A 154 10.11 16.92 21.96
C VAL A 154 9.83 17.34 20.51
N ARG A 155 9.34 16.41 19.69
CA ARG A 155 9.23 16.59 18.24
C ARG A 155 7.97 17.34 17.79
N PHE A 156 6.83 17.01 18.39
CA PHE A 156 5.51 17.49 17.99
C PHE A 156 4.84 18.35 19.06
N ARG A 157 5.43 18.47 20.25
CA ARG A 157 4.84 19.19 21.40
C ARG A 157 3.44 18.71 21.75
N TRP A 158 3.17 17.43 21.54
CA TRP A 158 1.84 16.88 21.77
C TRP A 158 1.46 16.89 23.26
N ARG A 159 0.16 16.87 23.52
CA ARG A 159 -0.44 16.75 24.85
C ARG A 159 -1.10 15.38 24.98
N PRO A 160 -1.31 14.87 26.21
CA PRO A 160 -1.96 13.57 26.44
C PRO A 160 -3.34 13.43 25.78
N ASP A 161 -4.05 14.54 25.62
CA ASP A 161 -5.40 14.61 25.06
C ASP A 161 -5.42 14.82 23.53
N ASP A 162 -4.25 14.88 22.89
CA ASP A 162 -4.17 15.09 21.45
C ASP A 162 -4.60 13.84 20.68
N VAL A 163 -5.31 14.08 19.58
CA VAL A 163 -5.68 13.02 18.65
C VAL A 163 -4.50 12.73 17.72
N VAL A 164 -4.11 11.46 17.68
CA VAL A 164 -3.03 10.96 16.83
C VAL A 164 -3.58 10.03 15.75
N ALA A 165 -2.95 10.09 14.58
CA ALA A 165 -3.09 9.11 13.53
C ALA A 165 -2.06 8.00 13.75
N VAL A 166 -2.56 6.76 13.76
CA VAL A 166 -1.75 5.55 13.78
C VAL A 166 -1.76 4.95 12.39
N LEU A 167 -0.62 5.03 11.71
CA LEU A 167 -0.46 4.57 10.34
C LEU A 167 0.29 3.24 10.33
N GLY A 168 -0.34 2.19 9.82
CA GLY A 168 0.38 0.99 9.39
C GLY A 168 1.12 1.31 8.10
N ILE A 169 2.42 1.07 8.05
CA ILE A 169 3.26 1.32 6.86
C ILE A 169 3.97 0.06 6.38
N ARG A 170 4.20 -0.01 5.07
CA ARG A 170 5.00 -1.04 4.44
C ARG A 170 5.96 -0.40 3.43
N PRO A 171 7.28 -0.63 3.51
CA PRO A 171 8.19 -0.11 2.50
C PRO A 171 7.88 -0.75 1.14
N LEU A 172 7.72 0.11 0.14
CA LEU A 172 7.71 -0.28 -1.26
C LEU A 172 9.18 -0.30 -1.65
N GLY A 173 9.72 -1.50 -1.88
CA GLY A 173 11.15 -1.73 -2.10
C GLY A 173 11.82 -0.66 -2.97
N VAL A 174 13.07 -0.36 -2.64
CA VAL A 174 13.89 0.62 -3.36
C VAL A 174 13.91 0.22 -4.84
N ARG A 175 13.50 1.13 -5.73
CA ARG A 175 13.86 0.97 -7.15
C ARG A 175 15.38 0.99 -7.20
N ALA A 176 15.97 -0.18 -7.46
CA ALA A 176 17.28 -0.24 -8.10
C ALA A 176 17.20 0.47 -9.46
#